data_AF-A0A3M0SS34-F1
#
_entry.id   AF-A0A3M0SS34-F1
#
_cell.length_a   1.000
_cell.length_b   1.000
_cell.length_c   1.000
_cell.angle_alpha   90.00
_cell.angle_beta   90.00
_cell.angle_gamma   90.00
#
_symmetry.space_group_name_H-M   'P 1'
#
loop_
_entity.id
_entity.type
_entity.pdbx_description
1 polymer ?
#
loop_
_entity_poly.entity_id
_entity_poly.type
_entity_poly.pdbx_seq_one_letter_code
_entity_poly.pdbx_strand_id
1 'polypeptide(L)'
;MYLNNIKLLFIQPCVAESKKIRFKAEFSSDVSNIMPYLNSVVKSGSYNSNMPSFTFKKDSRLINIYANDMTVAKAINETDAYSIMDFVKDLINETYDNKNSIEPNYEMRKKHGLLRFIHIYPKKL
;
A
#
# COMPACT_ATOMS: atom_id res chain seq x y z
N MET A 1 -11.40 -18.23 4.58
CA MET A 1 -11.19 -16.80 4.29
C MET A 1 -10.63 -16.14 5.55
N TYR A 2 -9.47 -15.49 5.44
CA TYR A 2 -8.75 -14.88 6.56
C TYR A 2 -9.31 -13.50 6.94
N LEU A 3 -9.54 -12.67 5.93
CA LEU A 3 -10.13 -11.35 6.06
C LEU A 3 -11.57 -11.39 5.51
N ASN A 4 -12.54 -11.43 6.42
CA ASN A 4 -13.95 -11.60 6.08
C ASN A 4 -14.60 -10.30 5.60
N ASN A 5 -14.21 -9.17 6.20
CA ASN A 5 -14.82 -7.88 5.92
C ASN A 5 -13.79 -6.74 5.95
N ILE A 6 -14.06 -5.71 5.15
CA ILE A 6 -13.41 -4.41 5.23
C ILE A 6 -14.51 -3.36 5.37
N LYS A 7 -14.52 -2.62 6.47
CA LYS A 7 -15.55 -1.63 6.79
C LYS A 7 -15.04 -0.23 6.48
N LEU A 8 -15.71 0.48 5.57
CA LEU A 8 -15.42 1.89 5.31
C LEU A 8 -15.68 2.73 6.58
N LEU A 9 -14.68 3.47 7.05
CA LEU A 9 -14.80 4.34 8.22
C LEU A 9 -15.17 5.77 7.83
N PHE A 10 -14.47 6.33 6.85
CA PHE A 10 -14.77 7.66 6.32
C PHE A 10 -14.23 7.85 4.91
N ILE A 11 -14.88 8.75 4.17
CA ILE A 11 -14.42 9.32 2.90
C ILE A 11 -14.27 10.83 3.07
N GLN A 12 -13.18 11.40 2.53
CA GLN A 12 -12.94 12.83 2.50
C GLN A 12 -12.34 13.25 1.16
N PRO A 13 -12.45 14.53 0.76
CA PRO A 13 -11.69 15.07 -0.36
C PRO A 13 -10.18 14.85 -0.18
N CYS A 14 -9.48 14.54 -1.27
CA CYS A 14 -8.04 14.40 -1.25
C CYS A 14 -7.38 15.79 -1.16
N VAL A 15 -6.50 15.97 -0.16
CA VAL A 15 -5.81 17.26 0.10
C VAL A 15 -5.01 17.75 -1.12
N ALA A 16 -4.40 16.83 -1.87
CA ALA A 16 -3.55 17.17 -3.02
C ALA A 16 -4.34 17.32 -4.34
N GLU A 17 -5.53 16.73 -4.45
CA GLU A 17 -6.32 16.69 -5.69
C GLU A 17 -7.81 16.76 -5.35
N SER A 18 -8.40 17.96 -5.39
CA SER A 18 -9.78 18.21 -4.91
C SER A 18 -10.87 17.39 -5.61
N LYS A 19 -10.62 16.92 -6.84
CA LYS A 19 -11.53 16.04 -7.61
C LYS A 19 -11.46 14.57 -7.21
N LYS A 20 -10.52 14.19 -6.34
CA LYS A 20 -10.32 12.83 -5.87
C LYS A 20 -10.66 12.73 -4.39
N ILE A 21 -10.86 11.52 -3.92
CA ILE A 21 -11.12 11.23 -2.53
C ILE A 21 -9.93 10.51 -1.87
N ARG A 22 -9.88 10.61 -0.55
CA ARG A 22 -9.14 9.73 0.34
C ARG A 22 -10.12 9.03 1.27
N PHE A 23 -9.82 7.82 1.69
CA PHE A 23 -10.65 7.11 2.64
C PHE A 23 -9.82 6.27 3.59
N LYS A 24 -10.45 5.92 4.71
CA LYS A 24 -9.93 4.94 5.67
C LYS A 24 -10.95 3.82 5.84
N ALA A 25 -10.48 2.59 5.90
CA ALA A 25 -11.31 1.42 6.13
C ALA A 25 -10.65 0.48 7.13
N GLU A 26 -11.46 -0.20 7.94
CA GLU A 26 -11.03 -1.12 9.00
C GLU A 26 -11.17 -2.57 8.55
N PHE A 27 -10.23 -3.42 8.96
CA PHE A 27 -10.21 -4.84 8.66
C PHE A 27 -10.91 -5.64 9.76
N SER A 28 -11.53 -6.77 9.39
CA SER A 28 -12.10 -7.69 10.37
C SER A 28 -11.06 -8.46 11.19
N SER A 29 -9.80 -8.46 10.76
CA SER A 29 -8.71 -9.28 11.29
C SER A 29 -7.40 -8.51 11.20
N ASP A 30 -6.47 -8.75 12.12
CA ASP A 30 -5.11 -8.21 12.05
C ASP A 30 -4.35 -8.86 10.86
N VAL A 31 -3.75 -8.06 9.98
CA VAL A 31 -3.02 -8.53 8.79
C VAL A 31 -1.52 -8.25 8.84
N SER A 32 -0.98 -7.87 10.00
CA SER A 32 0.44 -7.54 10.20
C SER A 32 1.38 -8.65 9.76
N ASN A 33 1.04 -9.91 10.08
CA ASN A 33 1.79 -11.11 9.68
C ASN A 33 1.75 -11.39 8.17
N ILE A 34 0.82 -10.79 7.42
CA ILE A 34 0.68 -10.99 5.96
C ILE A 34 1.48 -9.94 5.17
N MET A 35 1.79 -8.78 5.77
CA MET A 35 2.52 -7.71 5.09
C MET A 35 3.88 -8.12 4.47
N PRO A 36 4.72 -8.95 5.12
CA PRO A 36 5.96 -9.42 4.51
C PRO A 36 5.73 -10.29 3.27
N TYR A 37 4.64 -11.06 3.25
CA TYR A 37 4.25 -11.88 2.09
C TYR A 37 3.70 -11.01 0.96
N LEU A 38 2.89 -9.99 1.29
CA LEU A 38 2.46 -8.97 0.32
C LEU A 38 3.65 -8.28 -0.35
N ASN A 39 4.73 -8.03 0.40
CA ASN A 39 5.96 -7.46 -0.14
C ASN A 39 6.65 -8.37 -1.17
N SER A 40 6.48 -9.68 -1.05
CA SER A 40 6.98 -10.66 -2.03
C SER A 40 6.11 -10.74 -3.28
N VAL A 41 4.79 -10.73 -3.10
CA VAL A 41 3.80 -10.84 -4.19
C VAL A 41 3.70 -9.55 -5.00
N VAL A 42 3.53 -8.41 -4.34
CA VAL A 42 3.26 -7.12 -4.98
C VAL A 42 4.58 -6.38 -5.23
N LYS A 43 5.12 -6.52 -6.44
CA LYS A 43 6.43 -5.95 -6.82
C LYS A 43 6.50 -4.41 -6.77
N SER A 44 5.36 -3.73 -6.93
CA SER A 44 5.26 -2.26 -6.85
C SER A 44 5.18 -1.74 -5.40
N GLY A 45 5.04 -2.63 -4.42
CA GLY A 45 4.89 -2.27 -3.02
C GLY A 45 6.19 -2.22 -2.25
N SER A 46 6.11 -1.63 -1.06
CA SER A 46 7.20 -1.61 -0.09
C SER A 46 6.62 -1.82 1.30
N TYR A 47 7.16 -2.83 1.98
CA TYR A 47 6.97 -3.00 3.41
C TYR A 47 7.92 -2.09 4.20
N ASN A 48 7.44 -1.51 5.29
CA ASN A 48 8.25 -0.76 6.25
C ASN A 48 8.23 -1.49 7.58
N SER A 49 9.37 -2.04 7.99
CA SER A 49 9.49 -2.78 9.26
C SER A 49 9.54 -1.87 10.48
N ASN A 50 9.99 -0.61 10.35
CA ASN A 50 10.04 0.35 11.45
C ASN A 50 8.64 0.85 11.85
N MET A 51 7.76 0.96 10.86
CA MET A 51 6.35 1.27 11.05
C MET A 51 5.56 0.24 10.24
N PRO A 52 5.15 -0.89 10.85
CA PRO A 52 4.57 -2.06 10.17
C PRO A 52 3.42 -1.68 9.26
N SER A 53 3.78 -1.41 8.01
CA SER A 53 2.87 -0.91 7.00
C SER A 53 3.36 -1.36 5.65
N PHE A 54 2.41 -1.71 4.79
CA PHE A 54 2.67 -2.10 3.43
C PHE A 54 2.04 -1.09 2.50
N THR A 55 2.87 -0.40 1.71
CA THR A 55 2.42 0.65 0.80
C THR A 55 2.64 0.23 -0.64
N PHE A 56 1.63 0.36 -1.49
CA PHE A 56 1.77 0.11 -2.91
C PHE A 56 0.88 1.04 -3.73
N LYS A 57 1.16 1.10 -5.03
CA LYS A 57 0.33 1.82 -5.99
C LYS A 57 -0.45 0.85 -6.85
N LYS A 58 -1.73 1.15 -7.02
CA LYS A 58 -2.59 0.55 -8.05
C LYS A 58 -3.06 1.68 -8.95
N ASP A 59 -2.57 1.71 -10.18
CA ASP A 59 -2.77 2.81 -11.12
C ASP A 59 -2.36 4.16 -10.49
N SER A 60 -3.30 5.10 -10.35
CA SER A 60 -3.11 6.39 -9.71
C SER A 60 -3.37 6.40 -8.19
N ARG A 61 -3.84 5.29 -7.61
CA ARG A 61 -4.24 5.18 -6.21
C ARG A 61 -3.06 4.75 -5.35
N LEU A 62 -2.91 5.40 -4.22
CA LEU A 62 -1.91 5.05 -3.22
C LEU A 62 -2.60 4.33 -2.07
N ILE A 63 -2.23 3.07 -1.84
CA ILE A 63 -2.85 2.19 -0.86
C ILE A 63 -1.80 1.92 0.23
N ASN A 64 -2.15 2.22 1.48
CA ASN A 64 -1.37 1.84 2.66
C ASN A 64 -2.19 0.85 3.49
N ILE A 65 -1.58 -0.27 3.82
CA ILE A 65 -2.13 -1.32 4.68
C ILE A 65 -1.40 -1.25 6.01
N TYR A 66 -2.16 -1.16 7.10
CA TYR A 66 -1.72 -1.26 8.48
C TYR A 66 -2.28 -2.55 9.10
N ALA A 67 -1.97 -2.83 10.37
CA ALA A 67 -2.37 -4.08 11.01
C ALA A 67 -3.89 -4.31 10.96
N ASN A 68 -4.68 -3.31 11.33
CA ASN A 68 -6.14 -3.42 11.45
C ASN A 68 -6.91 -2.53 10.48
N ASP A 69 -6.22 -1.76 9.64
CA ASP A 69 -6.88 -0.80 8.76
C ASP A 69 -6.07 -0.53 7.48
N MET A 70 -6.70 0.20 6.57
CA MET A 70 -6.07 0.73 5.37
C MET A 70 -6.45 2.18 5.15
N THR A 71 -5.54 2.91 4.51
CA THR A 71 -5.82 4.23 3.96
C THR A 71 -5.57 4.23 2.47
N VAL A 72 -6.44 4.91 1.74
CA VAL A 72 -6.27 5.09 0.29
C VAL A 72 -6.33 6.57 -0.04
N ALA A 73 -5.42 7.02 -0.88
CA ALA A 73 -5.44 8.34 -1.46
C ALA A 73 -5.61 8.26 -2.98
N LYS A 74 -6.12 9.35 -3.56
CA LYS A 74 -6.32 9.53 -5.00
C LYS A 74 -7.33 8.55 -5.61
N ALA A 75 -8.27 8.04 -4.83
CA ALA A 75 -9.42 7.30 -5.37
C ALA A 75 -10.35 8.27 -6.11
N ILE A 76 -11.01 7.78 -7.16
CA ILE A 76 -11.81 8.62 -8.06
C ILE A 76 -13.10 9.07 -7.38
N ASN A 77 -13.83 8.14 -6.79
CA ASN A 77 -15.13 8.35 -6.16
C ASN A 77 -15.42 7.19 -5.20
N GLU A 78 -16.60 7.20 -4.58
CA GLU A 78 -17.02 6.16 -3.64
C GLU A 78 -17.09 4.77 -4.28
N THR A 79 -17.55 4.63 -5.52
CA THR A 79 -17.54 3.34 -6.24
C THR A 79 -16.13 2.78 -6.36
N ASP A 80 -15.16 3.62 -6.73
CA ASP A 80 -13.74 3.25 -6.79
C ASP A 80 -13.21 2.83 -5.41
N ALA A 81 -13.69 3.46 -4.32
CA ALA A 81 -13.31 3.08 -2.96
C ALA A 81 -13.72 1.65 -2.63
N TYR A 82 -14.98 1.27 -2.90
CA TYR A 82 -15.45 -0.10 -2.69
C TYR A 82 -14.69 -1.11 -3.57
N SER A 83 -14.46 -0.80 -4.84
CA SER A 83 -13.67 -1.67 -5.72
C SER A 83 -12.24 -1.88 -5.23
N ILE A 84 -11.62 -0.85 -4.61
CA ILE A 84 -10.29 -0.98 -4.01
C ILE A 84 -10.34 -1.82 -2.73
N MET A 85 -11.38 -1.67 -1.91
CA MET A 85 -11.58 -2.51 -0.72
C MET A 85 -11.72 -3.98 -1.10
N ASP A 86 -12.54 -4.30 -2.10
CA ASP A 86 -12.70 -5.68 -2.59
C ASP A 86 -11.38 -6.23 -3.13
N PHE A 87 -10.68 -5.45 -3.96
CA PHE A 87 -9.35 -5.82 -4.46
C PHE A 87 -8.35 -6.11 -3.32
N VAL A 88 -8.30 -5.27 -2.29
CA VAL A 88 -7.38 -5.46 -1.15
C VAL A 88 -7.78 -6.68 -0.33
N LYS A 89 -9.08 -6.92 -0.17
CA LYS A 89 -9.59 -8.10 0.51
C LYS A 89 -9.19 -9.38 -0.21
N ASP A 90 -9.34 -9.43 -1.53
CA ASP A 90 -8.96 -10.58 -2.35
C ASP A 90 -7.44 -10.79 -2.30
N LEU A 91 -6.66 -9.72 -2.50
CA LEU A 91 -5.20 -9.77 -2.43
C LEU A 91 -4.68 -10.33 -1.09
N ILE A 92 -5.25 -9.89 0.04
CA ILE A 92 -4.85 -10.37 1.37
C ILE A 92 -5.22 -11.85 1.53
N ASN A 93 -6.43 -12.26 1.13
CA ASN A 93 -6.88 -13.64 1.26
C ASN A 93 -6.10 -14.59 0.35
N GLU A 94 -5.86 -14.23 -0.91
CA GLU A 94 -5.03 -15.01 -1.83
C GLU A 94 -3.60 -15.15 -1.32
N THR A 95 -3.02 -14.08 -0.78
CA THR A 95 -1.68 -14.12 -0.18
C THR A 95 -1.64 -15.02 1.05
N TYR A 96 -2.68 -14.95 1.89
CA TYR A 96 -2.82 -15.81 3.06
C TYR A 96 -2.92 -17.29 2.67
N ASP A 97 -3.77 -17.62 1.70
CA ASP A 97 -4.01 -18.99 1.25
C ASP A 97 -2.75 -19.60 0.63
N ASN A 98 -1.91 -18.79 -0.01
CA ASN A 98 -0.65 -19.21 -0.63
C ASN A 98 0.59 -18.99 0.24
N LYS A 99 0.46 -18.56 1.50
CA LYS A 99 1.59 -18.12 2.34
C LYS A 99 2.68 -19.17 2.53
N ASN A 100 2.32 -20.47 2.51
CA ASN A 100 3.26 -21.57 2.68
C ASN A 100 4.18 -21.76 1.45
N SER A 101 3.79 -21.21 0.30
CA SER A 101 4.53 -21.26 -0.97
C SER A 101 5.27 -19.96 -1.27
N ILE A 102 5.15 -18.95 -0.41
CA ILE A 102 5.71 -17.62 -0.60
C ILE A 102 6.75 -17.36 0.49
N GLU A 103 7.98 -17.06 0.10
CA GLU A 103 9.00 -16.61 1.05
C GLU A 103 8.71 -15.16 1.47
N PRO A 104 8.57 -14.84 2.77
CA PRO A 104 8.27 -13.50 3.23
C PRO A 104 9.45 -12.54 3.01
N ASN A 105 9.19 -11.33 2.52
CA ASN A 105 10.21 -10.32 2.32
C ASN A 105 10.04 -9.17 3.33
N TYR A 106 10.98 -9.07 4.26
CA TYR A 106 11.02 -8.01 5.28
C TYR A 106 11.85 -6.80 4.86
N GLU A 107 12.53 -6.85 3.72
CA GLU A 107 13.36 -5.76 3.25
C GLU A 107 12.48 -4.60 2.74
N MET A 108 12.75 -3.41 3.28
CA MET A 108 12.21 -2.19 2.71
C MET A 108 12.88 -1.96 1.36
N ARG A 109 12.09 -1.97 0.28
CA ARG A 109 12.61 -1.74 -1.07
C ARG A 109 13.21 -0.35 -1.12
N LYS A 110 14.53 -0.26 -1.22
CA LYS A 110 15.19 1.02 -1.50
C LYS A 110 14.70 1.48 -2.86
N LYS A 111 13.97 2.59 -2.89
CA LYS A 111 13.71 3.31 -4.13
C LYS A 111 15.09 3.58 -4.73
N HIS A 112 15.39 3.01 -5.90
CA HIS A 112 16.63 3.33 -6.60
C HIS A 112 16.64 4.85 -6.75
N GLY A 113 17.45 5.52 -5.92
CA GLY A 113 17.64 6.95 -6.03
C GLY A 113 18.19 7.19 -7.42
N LEU A 114 17.50 8.00 -8.21
CA LEU A 114 18.06 8.57 -9.41
C LEU A 114 19.49 9.03 -9.07
N LEU A 115 20.45 8.44 -9.79
CA LEU A 115 21.87 8.71 -9.64
C LEU A 115 22.09 10.21 -9.48
N ARG A 116 22.62 10.58 -8.31
CA ARG A 116 22.97 11.96 -7.98
C ARG A 116 24.24 12.33 -8.75
N PHE A 117 24.12 12.59 -10.05
CA PHE A 117 25.19 13.24 -10.81
C PHE A 117 25.20 14.73 -10.45
N ILE A 118 25.74 15.05 -9.28
CA ILE A 118 26.21 16.40 -8.99
C ILE A 118 27.48 16.64 -9.82
N HIS A 119 27.31 17.16 -11.03
CA HIS A 119 28.39 17.79 -11.78
C HIS A 119 28.81 19.06 -11.03
N ILE A 120 29.78 18.93 -10.13
CA ILE A 120 30.49 20.09 -9.58
C ILE A 120 31.47 20.55 -10.66
N TYR A 121 31.10 21.62 -11.37
CA TYR A 121 32.05 22.36 -12.20
C TYR A 121 32.90 23.26 -11.30
N PRO A 122 34.23 23.10 -11.26
CA PRO A 122 35.09 24.07 -10.58
C PRO A 122 35.09 25.38 -11.38
N LYS A 123 34.67 26.48 -10.76
CA LYS A 123 34.93 27.83 -11.29
C LYS A 123 36.44 28.04 -11.30
N LYS A 124 37.03 28.22 -12.49
CA LYS A 124 38.36 28.84 -12.61
C LYS A 124 38.22 30.33 -12.32
N LEU A 125 39.05 30.80 -11.38
CA LEU A 125 39.42 32.21 -11.22
C LEU A 125 40.21 32.67 -12.44
#